data_AF-A0AA88TK89-F1
#
_entry.id   AF-A0AA88TK89-F1
#
_cell.length_a   1.000
_cell.length_b   1.000
_cell.length_c   1.000
_cell.angle_alpha   90.00
_cell.angle_beta   90.00
_cell.angle_gamma   90.00
#
_symmetry.space_group_name_H-M   'P 1'
#
loop_
_entity.id
_entity.type
_entity.pdbx_description
1 polymer ?
#
loop_
_entity_poly.entity_id
_entity_poly.type
_entity_poly.pdbx_seq_one_letter_code
_entity_poly.pdbx_strand_id
1 'polypeptide(L)'
;MTERTYSFDRHHPTSPAGKTTSETNVILVPQLEMVYNRAARIIQRAWRTHVDTAVFKHLKKLVSFHNQGDPRLLLRFINPAEADILDAASGALIRFRLGGPTYPPNIYFKIYTRAPIVDMCASSPKDYTQLKKPASSQINNGRLMINDGDDHSGWYQRVENNGWRILSCKISMFEDPITQDTNVKKIQFHHCKIQRRQDVARKKKIRKIEWMRKMYAEGLLHSHTEHGKTTERMMDSLEQIGPDSVSEQEVDELLAWTKALNFDEYISEWRNLGTSKCCIVNS
;
A
#
# COMPACT_ATOMS: atom_id res chain seq x y z
N MET A 1 2.30 9.60 56.07
CA MET A 1 1.47 10.77 56.46
C MET A 1 2.34 11.64 57.37
N THR A 2 2.85 12.73 56.81
CA THR A 2 3.62 13.75 57.55
C THR A 2 3.26 15.09 56.93
N GLU A 3 2.35 15.79 57.58
CA GLU A 3 1.92 17.14 57.22
C GLU A 3 3.04 18.13 57.58
N ARG A 4 3.52 18.90 56.60
CA ARG A 4 4.37 20.07 56.85
C ARG A 4 3.48 21.31 56.83
N THR A 5 3.25 21.88 58.00
CA THR A 5 2.68 23.22 58.18
C THR A 5 3.71 24.26 57.73
N TYR A 6 3.41 25.00 56.66
CA TYR A 6 4.17 26.17 56.25
C TYR A 6 3.48 27.44 56.77
N SER A 7 4.16 28.11 57.71
CA SER A 7 3.84 29.48 58.15
C SER A 7 4.34 30.47 57.10
N PHE A 8 3.48 31.36 56.63
CA PHE A 8 3.85 32.42 55.67
C PHE A 8 3.71 33.78 56.36
N ASP A 9 4.86 34.39 56.64
CA ASP A 9 5.00 35.73 57.21
C ASP A 9 4.42 36.78 56.25
N ARG A 10 3.47 37.60 56.71
CA ARG A 10 2.92 38.71 55.93
C ARG A 10 3.65 40.01 56.28
N HIS A 11 4.70 40.32 55.53
CA HIS A 11 5.18 41.69 55.45
C HIS A 11 4.29 42.50 54.50
N HIS A 12 3.55 43.47 55.05
CA HIS A 12 2.82 44.49 54.30
C HIS A 12 3.81 45.54 53.77
N PRO A 13 3.87 45.81 52.46
CA PRO A 13 4.44 47.05 51.96
C PRO A 13 3.34 48.11 51.94
N THR A 14 3.60 49.21 52.64
CA THR A 14 2.83 50.46 52.62
C THR A 14 2.71 51.02 51.21
N SER A 15 1.48 51.45 50.88
CA SER A 15 1.07 52.03 49.61
C SER A 15 1.80 53.36 49.31
N PRO A 16 2.41 53.55 48.13
CA PRO A 16 2.66 54.88 47.60
C PRO A 16 1.41 55.38 46.86
N ALA A 17 1.05 56.62 47.16
CA ALA A 17 -0.11 57.30 46.64
C ALA A 17 -0.07 57.52 45.11
N GLY A 18 -1.28 57.47 44.54
CA GLY A 18 -1.71 57.85 43.21
C GLY A 18 -0.72 58.50 42.23
N LYS A 19 -0.51 57.80 41.11
CA LYS A 19 -0.63 58.39 39.77
C LYS A 19 -1.38 57.40 38.89
N THR A 20 -2.66 57.68 38.68
CA THR A 20 -3.53 56.96 37.75
C THR A 20 -3.09 57.35 36.34
N THR A 21 -2.03 56.72 35.82
CA THR A 21 -1.83 56.66 34.37
C THR A 21 -2.66 55.49 33.89
N SER A 22 -3.94 55.77 33.64
CA SER A 22 -4.80 54.90 32.85
C SER A 22 -4.27 54.90 31.42
N GLU A 23 -3.17 54.19 31.19
CA GLU A 23 -2.90 53.58 29.89
C GLU A 23 -3.87 52.41 29.77
N THR A 24 -5.12 52.77 29.48
CA THR A 24 -6.09 51.86 28.90
C THR A 24 -5.41 51.35 27.64
N ASN A 25 -4.84 50.14 27.72
CA ASN A 25 -4.52 49.35 26.54
C ASN A 25 -5.86 49.11 25.85
N VAL A 26 -6.28 50.06 25.02
CA VAL A 26 -7.40 49.93 24.11
C VAL A 26 -6.91 48.93 23.07
N ILE A 27 -6.98 47.65 23.41
CA ILE A 27 -6.86 46.57 22.44
C ILE A 27 -8.02 46.81 21.49
N LEU A 28 -7.70 47.39 20.33
CA LEU A 28 -8.64 47.64 19.26
C LEU A 28 -9.44 46.35 19.05
N VAL A 29 -10.78 46.42 19.13
CA VAL A 29 -11.72 45.29 18.96
C VAL A 29 -11.30 44.30 17.84
N PRO A 30 -10.75 44.75 16.69
CA PRO A 30 -10.19 43.85 15.66
C PRO A 30 -9.05 42.92 16.11
N GLN A 31 -8.14 43.38 16.99
CA GLN A 31 -7.03 42.54 17.48
C GLN A 31 -7.53 41.44 18.41
N LEU A 32 -8.52 41.74 19.25
CA LEU A 32 -9.12 40.75 20.15
C LEU A 32 -9.90 39.69 19.35
N GLU A 33 -10.60 40.12 18.29
CA GLU A 33 -11.27 39.21 17.36
C GLU A 33 -10.28 38.29 16.63
N MET A 34 -9.10 38.78 16.25
CA MET A 34 -8.03 37.93 15.70
C MET A 34 -7.53 36.89 16.71
N VAL A 35 -7.40 37.26 17.98
CA VAL A 35 -6.98 36.34 19.05
C VAL A 35 -8.04 35.26 19.30
N TYR A 36 -9.32 35.62 19.36
CA TYR A 36 -10.42 34.65 19.48
C TYR A 36 -10.52 33.74 18.26
N ASN A 37 -10.37 34.28 17.05
CA ASN A 37 -10.33 33.47 15.84
C ASN A 37 -9.14 32.50 15.83
N ARG A 38 -7.97 32.93 16.34
CA ARG A 38 -6.80 32.05 16.49
C ARG A 38 -7.06 30.94 17.51
N ALA A 39 -7.60 31.28 18.68
CA ALA A 39 -7.98 30.31 19.71
C ALA A 39 -9.03 29.31 19.20
N ALA A 40 -10.08 29.80 18.54
CA ALA A 40 -11.12 28.98 17.92
C ALA A 40 -10.53 28.02 16.87
N ARG A 41 -9.61 28.48 16.00
CA ARG A 41 -8.93 27.60 15.03
C ARG A 41 -8.11 26.51 15.72
N ILE A 42 -7.43 26.82 16.83
CA ILE A 42 -6.67 25.82 17.60
C ILE A 42 -7.61 24.77 18.17
N ILE A 43 -8.70 25.20 18.82
CA ILE A 43 -9.71 24.31 19.40
C ILE A 43 -10.35 23.44 18.31
N GLN A 44 -10.76 24.05 17.19
CA GLN A 44 -11.36 23.33 16.07
C GLN A 44 -10.39 22.34 15.43
N ARG A 45 -9.11 22.69 15.29
CA ARG A 45 -8.08 21.76 14.79
C ARG A 45 -7.91 20.59 15.75
N ALA A 46 -7.77 20.85 17.04
CA ALA A 46 -7.66 19.79 18.05
C ALA A 46 -8.88 18.86 18.06
N TRP A 47 -10.09 19.43 17.96
CA TRP A 47 -11.33 18.66 17.87
C TRP A 47 -11.40 17.82 16.60
N ARG A 48 -11.12 18.40 15.42
CA ARG A 48 -11.08 17.65 14.16
C ARG A 48 -10.05 16.53 14.22
N THR A 49 -8.83 16.79 14.70
CA THR A 49 -7.82 15.74 14.87
C THR A 49 -8.27 14.64 15.83
N HIS A 50 -8.97 14.98 16.92
CA HIS A 50 -9.52 14.00 17.84
C HIS A 50 -10.57 13.11 17.16
N VAL A 51 -11.53 13.72 16.47
CA VAL A 51 -12.58 13.01 15.72
C VAL A 51 -11.98 12.16 14.61
N ASP A 52 -11.05 12.70 13.82
CA ASP A 52 -10.37 11.99 12.76
C ASP A 52 -9.59 10.81 13.34
N THR A 53 -8.84 11.01 14.42
CA THR A 53 -8.12 9.92 15.09
C THR A 53 -9.09 8.83 15.60
N ALA A 54 -10.25 9.20 16.13
CA ALA A 54 -11.26 8.25 16.59
C ALA A 54 -11.86 7.44 15.43
N VAL A 55 -12.23 8.09 14.33
CA VAL A 55 -12.74 7.44 13.11
C VAL A 55 -11.69 6.50 12.53
N PHE A 56 -10.43 6.93 12.41
CA PHE A 56 -9.35 6.08 11.92
C PHE A 56 -9.11 4.88 12.83
N LYS A 57 -9.10 5.05 14.15
CA LYS A 57 -8.97 3.93 15.10
C LYS A 57 -10.10 2.92 14.94
N HIS A 58 -11.33 3.40 14.74
CA HIS A 58 -12.48 2.54 14.49
C HIS A 58 -12.33 1.75 13.17
N LEU A 59 -12.03 2.44 12.06
CA LEU A 59 -11.82 1.82 10.75
C LEU A 59 -10.63 0.84 10.75
N LYS A 60 -9.53 1.20 11.43
CA LYS A 60 -8.37 0.33 11.62
C LYS A 60 -8.77 -0.93 12.37
N LYS A 61 -9.54 -0.80 13.47
CA LYS A 61 -10.05 -1.97 14.22
C LYS A 61 -10.92 -2.85 13.34
N LEU A 62 -11.83 -2.26 12.57
CA LEU A 62 -12.72 -2.96 11.63
C LEU A 62 -11.97 -3.69 10.51
N VAL A 63 -10.82 -3.19 10.06
CA VAL A 63 -10.03 -3.83 8.99
C VAL A 63 -8.91 -4.72 9.55
N SER A 64 -8.58 -4.62 10.84
CA SER A 64 -7.44 -5.34 11.45
C SER A 64 -7.65 -6.85 11.66
N PHE A 65 -8.73 -7.43 11.15
CA PHE A 65 -8.94 -8.88 11.19
C PHE A 65 -7.80 -9.60 10.45
N HIS A 66 -7.13 -10.52 11.15
CA HIS A 66 -6.01 -11.30 10.63
C HIS A 66 -6.43 -12.75 10.44
N ASN A 67 -6.65 -13.17 9.19
CA ASN A 67 -7.11 -14.52 8.82
C ASN A 67 -8.37 -14.97 9.58
N GLN A 68 -9.30 -14.06 9.83
CA GLN A 68 -10.56 -14.34 10.54
C GLN A 68 -11.76 -14.15 9.61
N GLY A 69 -12.83 -14.88 9.89
CA GLY A 69 -14.07 -14.86 9.09
C GLY A 69 -13.98 -15.71 7.83
N ASP A 70 -15.08 -16.39 7.52
CA ASP A 70 -15.24 -17.13 6.27
C ASP A 70 -15.44 -16.14 5.11
N PRO A 71 -14.60 -16.16 4.07
CA PRO A 71 -14.73 -15.28 2.91
C PRO A 71 -16.10 -15.39 2.25
N ARG A 72 -16.71 -16.59 2.22
CA ARG A 72 -18.04 -16.78 1.61
C ARG A 72 -19.12 -16.05 2.41
N LEU A 73 -19.12 -16.17 3.74
CA LEU A 73 -20.07 -15.45 4.60
C LEU A 73 -19.88 -13.94 4.51
N LEU A 74 -18.63 -13.48 4.50
CA LEU A 74 -18.31 -12.06 4.41
C LEU A 74 -18.75 -11.47 3.06
N LEU A 75 -18.50 -12.20 1.97
CA LEU A 75 -18.96 -11.82 0.65
C LEU A 75 -20.47 -11.85 0.56
N ARG A 76 -21.17 -12.76 1.26
CA ARG A 76 -22.64 -12.79 1.28
C ARG A 76 -23.26 -11.47 1.78
N PHE A 77 -22.58 -10.78 2.69
CA PHE A 77 -23.01 -9.46 3.17
C PHE A 77 -22.64 -8.31 2.22
N ILE A 78 -21.62 -8.47 1.38
CA ILE A 78 -21.11 -7.44 0.46
C ILE A 78 -21.76 -7.58 -0.92
N ASN A 79 -21.61 -8.76 -1.52
CA ASN A 79 -22.15 -9.16 -2.81
C ASN A 79 -22.59 -10.65 -2.77
N PRO A 80 -23.89 -10.94 -2.57
CA PRO A 80 -24.37 -12.30 -2.46
C PRO A 80 -24.20 -13.12 -3.76
N ALA A 81 -24.32 -12.49 -4.93
CA ALA A 81 -24.15 -13.18 -6.21
C ALA A 81 -22.72 -13.73 -6.38
N GLU A 82 -21.71 -12.97 -5.95
CA GLU A 82 -20.33 -13.44 -5.96
C GLU A 82 -20.05 -14.49 -4.88
N ALA A 83 -20.78 -14.44 -3.75
CA ALA A 83 -20.65 -15.44 -2.69
C ALA A 83 -21.16 -16.82 -3.13
N ASP A 84 -22.19 -16.87 -3.96
CA ASP A 84 -22.79 -18.12 -4.45
C ASP A 84 -21.89 -18.83 -5.46
N ILE A 85 -21.18 -18.07 -6.32
CA ILE A 85 -20.21 -18.62 -7.28
C ILE A 85 -18.84 -18.93 -6.62
N LEU A 86 -18.62 -18.52 -5.37
CA LEU A 86 -17.35 -18.70 -4.69
C LEU A 86 -17.17 -20.16 -4.27
N ASP A 87 -16.29 -20.85 -4.98
CA ASP A 87 -15.94 -22.24 -4.70
C ASP A 87 -14.93 -22.36 -3.53
N ALA A 88 -15.13 -23.37 -2.68
CA ALA A 88 -14.26 -23.65 -1.54
C ALA A 88 -12.89 -24.19 -1.98
N ALA A 89 -12.82 -24.99 -3.05
CA ALA A 89 -11.56 -25.53 -3.56
C ALA A 89 -10.66 -24.43 -4.16
N SER A 90 -11.23 -23.28 -4.51
CA SER A 90 -10.50 -22.10 -4.97
C SER A 90 -9.60 -21.47 -3.90
N GLY A 91 -9.77 -21.83 -2.61
CA GLY A 91 -8.97 -21.26 -1.52
C GLY A 91 -9.02 -19.72 -1.52
N ALA A 92 -10.22 -19.18 -1.75
CA ALA A 92 -10.47 -17.75 -1.79
C ALA A 92 -10.15 -17.08 -0.45
N LEU A 93 -9.71 -15.84 -0.52
CA LEU A 93 -9.51 -14.93 0.61
C LEU A 93 -9.93 -13.52 0.16
N ILE A 94 -10.49 -12.75 1.07
CA ILE A 94 -10.84 -11.36 0.83
C ILE A 94 -9.86 -10.50 1.59
N ARG A 95 -9.27 -9.52 0.91
CA ARG A 95 -8.40 -8.54 1.55
C ARG A 95 -9.07 -7.18 1.56
N PHE A 96 -9.05 -6.53 2.71
CA PHE A 96 -9.54 -5.17 2.90
C PHE A 96 -8.40 -4.15 2.97
N ARG A 97 -8.68 -2.93 2.50
CA ARG A 97 -7.78 -1.78 2.57
C ARG A 97 -8.57 -0.51 2.83
N LEU A 98 -7.94 0.44 3.51
CA LEU A 98 -8.43 1.81 3.60
C LEU A 98 -7.82 2.61 2.45
N GLY A 99 -8.62 3.44 1.79
CA GLY A 99 -8.17 4.30 0.70
C GLY A 99 -9.20 5.38 0.39
N GLY A 100 -8.94 6.21 -0.60
CA GLY A 100 -9.84 7.28 -1.03
C GLY A 100 -9.12 8.62 -1.11
N PRO A 101 -9.62 9.55 -1.94
CA PRO A 101 -9.01 10.87 -2.13
C PRO A 101 -9.27 11.82 -0.96
N THR A 102 -10.28 11.57 -0.14
CA THR A 102 -10.72 12.44 0.96
C THR A 102 -10.85 11.66 2.27
N TYR A 103 -10.70 12.36 3.39
CA TYR A 103 -10.93 11.82 4.72
C TYR A 103 -12.41 11.99 5.12
N PRO A 104 -13.07 11.00 5.77
CA PRO A 104 -12.56 9.69 6.21
C PRO A 104 -12.35 8.70 5.07
N PRO A 105 -11.39 7.75 5.18
CA PRO A 105 -11.09 6.82 4.11
C PRO A 105 -12.21 5.80 3.91
N ASN A 106 -12.43 5.42 2.65
CA ASN A 106 -13.30 4.33 2.23
C ASN A 106 -12.63 2.97 2.44
N ILE A 107 -13.45 1.94 2.62
CA ILE A 107 -13.01 0.55 2.69
C ILE A 107 -13.10 -0.04 1.28
N TYR A 108 -12.00 -0.60 0.82
CA TYR A 108 -11.90 -1.35 -0.43
C TYR A 108 -11.65 -2.81 -0.13
N PHE A 109 -12.12 -3.69 -1.00
CA PHE A 109 -11.86 -5.12 -0.94
C PHE A 109 -11.35 -5.65 -2.28
N LYS A 110 -10.63 -6.77 -2.21
CA LYS A 110 -10.20 -7.55 -3.38
C LYS A 110 -10.15 -9.03 -3.02
N ILE A 111 -10.63 -9.86 -3.95
CA ILE A 111 -10.64 -11.32 -3.81
C ILE A 111 -9.31 -11.86 -4.37
N TYR A 112 -8.65 -12.70 -3.58
CA TYR A 112 -7.45 -13.44 -3.97
C TYR A 112 -7.67 -14.94 -3.75
N THR A 113 -6.86 -15.76 -4.40
CA THR A 113 -6.90 -17.22 -4.29
C THR A 113 -5.54 -17.70 -3.82
N ARG A 114 -5.50 -18.54 -2.76
CA ARG A 114 -4.25 -19.21 -2.32
C ARG A 114 -4.06 -20.56 -2.98
N ALA A 115 -5.13 -21.21 -3.43
CA ALA A 115 -5.05 -22.48 -4.15
C ALA A 115 -4.31 -22.30 -5.49
N PRO A 116 -3.61 -23.33 -5.99
CA PRO A 116 -2.90 -23.28 -7.27
C PRO A 116 -3.86 -23.36 -8.47
N ILE A 117 -4.71 -22.35 -8.61
CA ILE A 117 -5.64 -22.23 -9.75
C ILE A 117 -4.85 -21.84 -11.00
N VAL A 118 -5.14 -22.52 -12.11
CA VAL A 118 -4.48 -22.28 -13.40
C VAL A 118 -5.51 -21.93 -14.46
N ASP A 119 -5.29 -20.82 -15.14
CA ASP A 119 -5.99 -20.48 -16.38
C ASP A 119 -5.38 -21.31 -17.52
N MET A 120 -6.13 -22.32 -17.97
CA MET A 120 -5.70 -23.24 -19.02
C MET A 120 -5.50 -22.53 -20.35
N CYS A 121 -6.44 -21.67 -20.74
CA CYS A 121 -6.40 -20.93 -22.00
C CYS A 121 -5.23 -19.94 -22.02
N ALA A 122 -4.84 -19.38 -20.87
CA ALA A 122 -3.69 -18.49 -20.81
C ALA A 122 -2.34 -19.20 -21.04
N SER A 123 -2.25 -20.50 -20.78
CA SER A 123 -1.03 -21.28 -21.01
C SER A 123 -0.88 -21.74 -22.47
N SER A 124 -2.01 -21.84 -23.17
CA SER A 124 -2.10 -22.39 -24.52
C SER A 124 -3.06 -21.55 -25.35
N PRO A 125 -2.69 -20.30 -25.67
CA PRO A 125 -3.63 -19.29 -26.14
C PRO A 125 -4.08 -19.47 -27.59
N LYS A 126 -3.53 -20.46 -28.32
CA LYS A 126 -3.82 -20.65 -29.75
C LYS A 126 -5.27 -21.11 -29.95
N ASP A 127 -5.87 -20.69 -31.07
CA ASP A 127 -7.14 -21.24 -31.51
C ASP A 127 -6.94 -22.59 -32.21
N TYR A 128 -7.17 -23.67 -31.47
CA TYR A 128 -7.05 -25.05 -31.95
C TYR A 128 -8.16 -25.47 -32.92
N THR A 129 -9.24 -24.69 -33.03
CA THR A 129 -10.35 -25.01 -33.96
C THR A 129 -10.02 -24.61 -35.39
N GLN A 130 -9.20 -23.57 -35.58
CA GLN A 130 -8.79 -23.03 -36.88
C GLN A 130 -7.45 -23.59 -37.37
N LEU A 131 -6.75 -24.36 -36.54
CA LEU A 131 -5.47 -24.99 -36.86
C LEU A 131 -5.66 -26.07 -37.94
N LYS A 132 -5.39 -25.72 -39.19
CA LYS A 132 -5.31 -26.68 -40.30
C LYS A 132 -4.18 -27.66 -40.01
N LYS A 133 -4.49 -28.96 -39.95
CA LYS A 133 -3.45 -29.99 -39.87
C LYS A 133 -2.56 -29.87 -41.11
N PRO A 134 -1.22 -29.78 -40.95
CA PRO A 134 -0.34 -29.79 -42.11
C PRO A 134 -0.54 -31.11 -42.88
N ALA A 135 -0.43 -31.04 -44.21
CA ALA A 135 -0.49 -32.25 -45.02
C ALA A 135 0.64 -33.20 -44.60
N SER A 136 0.40 -34.51 -44.57
CA SER A 136 1.39 -35.51 -44.15
C SER A 136 2.72 -35.39 -44.91
N SER A 137 2.69 -34.94 -46.17
CA SER A 137 3.88 -34.65 -46.98
C SER A 137 4.74 -33.49 -46.46
N GLN A 138 4.15 -32.51 -45.77
CA GLN A 138 4.87 -31.37 -45.18
C GLN A 138 5.59 -31.75 -43.87
N ILE A 139 5.05 -32.73 -43.14
CA ILE A 139 5.62 -33.23 -41.87
C ILE A 139 6.87 -34.08 -42.15
N ASN A 140 6.80 -34.94 -43.17
CA ASN A 140 7.85 -35.93 -43.44
C ASN A 140 9.10 -35.34 -44.12
N ASN A 141 8.97 -34.24 -44.85
CA ASN A 141 10.08 -33.62 -45.59
C ASN A 141 10.76 -32.48 -44.82
N GLY A 142 10.48 -32.29 -43.53
CA GLY A 142 11.10 -31.25 -42.68
C GLY A 142 10.83 -29.81 -43.13
N ARG A 143 9.97 -29.62 -44.13
CA ARG A 143 9.68 -28.34 -44.76
C ARG A 143 8.39 -27.77 -44.17
N LEU A 144 8.39 -27.57 -42.85
CA LEU A 144 7.42 -26.68 -42.22
C LEU A 144 7.78 -25.27 -42.71
N MET A 145 7.06 -24.78 -43.72
CA MET A 145 7.05 -23.36 -44.03
C MET A 145 6.54 -22.67 -42.76
N ILE A 146 7.46 -22.08 -42.01
CA ILE A 146 7.10 -21.14 -40.96
C ILE A 146 6.51 -19.96 -41.72
N ASN A 147 5.18 -19.94 -41.86
CA ASN A 147 4.49 -18.77 -42.36
C ASN A 147 4.61 -17.73 -41.24
N ASP A 148 5.72 -16.98 -41.24
CA ASP A 148 6.08 -15.93 -40.29
C ASP A 148 5.26 -14.65 -40.51
N GLY A 149 3.94 -14.80 -40.56
CA GLY A 149 3.07 -13.79 -39.98
C GLY A 149 2.72 -14.32 -38.61
N ASP A 150 3.37 -13.82 -37.57
CA ASP A 150 3.03 -14.07 -36.17
C ASP A 150 1.67 -13.39 -35.87
N ASP A 151 0.64 -13.82 -36.60
CA ASP A 151 -0.69 -13.29 -36.48
C ASP A 151 -1.32 -13.94 -35.26
N HIS A 152 -1.21 -13.22 -34.16
CA HIS A 152 -1.83 -13.57 -32.88
C HIS A 152 -3.33 -13.22 -32.89
N SER A 153 -3.90 -12.83 -34.05
CA SER A 153 -5.34 -12.65 -34.21
C SER A 153 -6.06 -13.97 -33.91
N GLY A 154 -6.97 -13.94 -32.94
CA GLY A 154 -7.68 -15.13 -32.46
C GLY A 154 -7.02 -15.86 -31.28
N TRP A 155 -5.86 -15.42 -30.79
CA TRP A 155 -5.34 -15.97 -29.54
C TRP A 155 -6.20 -15.56 -28.34
N TYR A 156 -6.36 -16.46 -27.38
CA TYR A 156 -6.98 -16.18 -26.10
C TYR A 156 -6.30 -14.98 -25.44
N GLN A 157 -7.09 -13.94 -25.16
CA GLN A 157 -6.64 -12.74 -24.49
C GLN A 157 -7.21 -12.66 -23.09
N ARG A 158 -6.32 -12.72 -22.10
CA ARG A 158 -6.70 -12.62 -20.70
C ARG A 158 -6.91 -11.17 -20.29
N VAL A 159 -8.09 -10.86 -19.74
CA VAL A 159 -8.43 -9.56 -19.15
C VAL A 159 -8.80 -9.80 -17.69
N GLU A 160 -8.02 -9.26 -16.75
CA GLU A 160 -8.22 -9.55 -15.33
C GLU A 160 -9.27 -8.68 -14.65
N ASN A 161 -9.47 -7.41 -15.07
CA ASN A 161 -10.38 -6.41 -14.47
C ASN A 161 -10.53 -6.54 -12.93
N ASN A 162 -9.42 -6.86 -12.26
CA ASN A 162 -9.38 -7.25 -10.85
C ASN A 162 -8.82 -6.09 -10.03
N GLY A 163 -9.42 -4.91 -10.18
CA GLY A 163 -9.11 -3.73 -9.39
C GLY A 163 -9.54 -3.85 -7.93
N TRP A 164 -9.22 -2.82 -7.16
CA TRP A 164 -9.77 -2.66 -5.81
C TRP A 164 -11.22 -2.21 -5.92
N ARG A 165 -12.14 -2.86 -5.20
CA ARG A 165 -13.58 -2.55 -5.24
C ARG A 165 -14.00 -1.87 -3.95
N ILE A 166 -14.78 -0.80 -4.03
CA ILE A 166 -15.30 -0.11 -2.85
C ILE A 166 -16.38 -0.96 -2.15
N LEU A 167 -16.37 -0.99 -0.81
CA LEU A 167 -17.32 -1.76 0.00
C LEU A 167 -18.66 -1.02 0.20
N SER A 168 -18.71 0.30 0.00
CA SER A 168 -19.89 1.10 0.30
C SER A 168 -21.09 0.71 -0.57
N CYS A 169 -22.22 0.38 0.06
CA CYS A 169 -23.51 0.07 -0.58
C CYS A 169 -24.12 1.25 -1.37
N LYS A 170 -23.49 2.43 -1.36
CA LYS A 170 -23.85 3.53 -2.24
C LYS A 170 -23.35 3.17 -3.63
N ILE A 171 -24.24 2.55 -4.40
CA ILE A 171 -24.14 2.40 -5.84
C ILE A 171 -24.00 3.82 -6.41
N SER A 172 -22.78 4.32 -6.46
CA SER A 172 -22.47 5.51 -7.25
C SER A 172 -22.61 5.07 -8.70
N MET A 173 -23.50 5.71 -9.45
CA MET A 173 -23.60 5.55 -10.91
C MET A 173 -22.27 5.85 -11.64
N PHE A 174 -21.31 6.46 -10.93
CA PHE A 174 -19.94 6.68 -11.38
C PHE A 174 -19.00 5.73 -10.63
N GLU A 175 -18.21 4.94 -11.38
CA GLU A 175 -17.16 4.11 -10.80
C GLU A 175 -16.20 4.97 -9.96
N ASP A 176 -15.85 4.49 -8.77
CA ASP A 176 -14.90 5.20 -7.90
C ASP A 176 -13.52 5.33 -8.59
N PRO A 177 -12.84 6.50 -8.50
CA PRO A 177 -11.57 6.74 -9.19
C PRO A 177 -10.51 5.66 -8.94
N ILE A 178 -10.41 5.14 -7.71
CA ILE A 178 -9.43 4.09 -7.38
C ILE A 178 -9.79 2.77 -8.07
N THR A 179 -11.08 2.48 -8.20
CA THR A 179 -11.57 1.29 -8.92
C THR A 179 -11.23 1.40 -10.40
N GLN A 180 -11.50 2.55 -11.02
CA GLN A 180 -11.18 2.83 -12.42
C GLN A 180 -9.67 2.71 -12.69
N ASP A 181 -8.85 3.42 -11.92
CA ASP A 181 -7.39 3.45 -12.08
C ASP A 181 -6.75 2.06 -11.93
N THR A 182 -7.32 1.23 -11.07
CA THR A 182 -6.81 -0.12 -10.84
C THR A 182 -7.30 -1.13 -11.87
N ASN A 183 -8.47 -0.92 -12.46
CA ASN A 183 -9.00 -1.72 -13.57
C ASN A 183 -8.31 -1.42 -14.91
N VAL A 184 -7.95 -0.16 -15.17
CA VAL A 184 -7.27 0.26 -16.43
C VAL A 184 -5.88 -0.36 -16.57
N LYS A 185 -5.24 -0.73 -15.46
CA LYS A 185 -3.89 -1.33 -15.46
C LYS A 185 -3.91 -2.73 -16.09
N LYS A 186 -3.58 -2.78 -17.38
CA LYS A 186 -3.36 -4.04 -18.10
C LYS A 186 -2.03 -4.65 -17.69
N ILE A 187 -2.08 -5.83 -17.08
CA ILE A 187 -0.89 -6.62 -16.79
C ILE A 187 -0.72 -7.60 -17.93
N GLN A 188 0.38 -7.48 -18.67
CA GLN A 188 0.73 -8.46 -19.70
C GLN A 188 0.94 -9.84 -19.04
N PHE A 189 0.25 -10.84 -19.56
CA PHE A 189 0.36 -12.22 -19.11
C PHE A 189 0.98 -13.07 -20.21
N HIS A 190 2.26 -13.44 -20.05
CA HIS A 190 2.95 -14.26 -21.03
C HIS A 190 2.51 -15.74 -20.92
N HIS A 191 2.27 -16.41 -22.04
CA HIS A 191 1.80 -17.81 -22.04
C HIS A 191 2.82 -18.76 -21.37
N CYS A 192 4.10 -18.61 -21.71
CA CYS A 192 5.20 -19.39 -21.11
C CYS A 192 5.34 -19.15 -19.59
N LYS A 193 5.22 -20.24 -18.82
CA LYS A 193 5.33 -20.24 -17.35
C LYS A 193 6.73 -19.84 -16.85
N ILE A 194 7.79 -20.21 -17.56
CA ILE A 194 9.17 -19.91 -17.18
C ILE A 194 9.41 -18.39 -17.26
N GLN A 195 9.01 -17.77 -18.37
CA GLN A 195 9.11 -16.33 -18.54
C GLN A 195 8.30 -15.57 -17.48
N ARG A 196 7.07 -16.02 -17.17
CA ARG A 196 6.28 -15.42 -16.08
C ARG A 196 7.00 -15.49 -14.72
N ARG A 197 7.64 -16.61 -14.39
CA ARG A 197 8.42 -16.74 -13.15
C ARG A 197 9.60 -15.77 -13.13
N GLN A 198 10.31 -15.63 -14.25
CA GLN A 198 11.40 -14.67 -14.39
C GLN A 198 10.89 -13.22 -14.26
N ASP A 199 9.75 -12.88 -14.86
CA ASP A 199 9.13 -11.56 -14.76
C ASP A 199 8.73 -11.21 -13.33
N VAL A 200 8.15 -12.17 -12.60
CA VAL A 200 7.79 -11.98 -11.20
C VAL A 200 9.05 -11.78 -10.34
N ALA A 201 10.10 -12.57 -10.58
CA ALA A 201 11.38 -12.42 -9.88
C ALA A 201 12.03 -11.06 -10.18
N ARG A 202 12.03 -10.63 -11.45
CA ARG A 202 12.53 -9.32 -11.89
C ARG A 202 11.76 -8.19 -11.22
N LYS A 203 10.42 -8.23 -11.23
CA LYS A 203 9.56 -7.25 -10.55
C LYS A 203 9.79 -7.23 -9.04
N LYS A 204 10.01 -8.39 -8.41
CA LYS A 204 10.35 -8.47 -6.98
C LYS A 204 11.70 -7.80 -6.70
N LYS A 205 12.72 -8.06 -7.53
CA LYS A 205 14.04 -7.43 -7.42
C LYS A 205 13.96 -5.91 -7.57
N ILE A 206 13.26 -5.41 -8.60
CA ILE A 206 13.06 -3.97 -8.84
C ILE A 206 12.40 -3.31 -7.63
N ARG A 207 11.28 -3.86 -7.12
CA ARG A 207 10.60 -3.31 -5.95
C ARG A 207 11.48 -3.32 -4.70
N LYS A 208 12.30 -4.37 -4.52
CA LYS A 208 13.26 -4.42 -3.41
C LYS A 208 14.29 -3.30 -3.54
N ILE A 209 14.83 -3.08 -4.74
CA ILE A 209 15.79 -1.97 -5.01
C ILE A 209 15.13 -0.61 -4.78
N GLU A 210 13.93 -0.37 -5.32
CA GLU A 210 13.19 0.88 -5.12
C GLU A 210 12.89 1.15 -3.64
N TRP A 211 12.48 0.12 -2.90
CA TRP A 211 12.26 0.21 -1.47
C TRP A 211 13.55 0.54 -0.72
N MET A 212 14.66 -0.14 -1.05
CA MET A 212 15.97 0.18 -0.48
C MET A 212 16.37 1.63 -0.78
N ARG A 213 16.28 2.07 -2.05
CA ARG A 213 16.57 3.46 -2.47
C ARG A 213 15.77 4.47 -1.65
N LYS A 214 14.48 4.20 -1.43
CA LYS A 214 13.60 5.05 -0.62
C LYS A 214 14.01 5.06 0.85
N MET A 215 14.27 3.89 1.44
CA MET A 215 14.72 3.78 2.84
C MET A 215 16.06 4.49 3.06
N TYR A 216 16.97 4.44 2.09
CA TYR A 216 18.24 5.19 2.13
C TYR A 216 18.01 6.70 2.07
N ALA A 217 17.17 7.17 1.15
CA ALA A 217 16.86 8.60 1.04
C ALA A 217 16.19 9.13 2.32
N GLU A 218 15.27 8.37 2.91
CA GLU A 218 14.63 8.73 4.18
C GLU A 218 15.58 8.63 5.37
N GLY A 219 16.44 7.60 5.42
CA GLY A 219 17.45 7.42 6.47
C GLY A 219 18.50 8.53 6.48
N LEU A 220 18.96 8.95 5.29
CA LEU A 220 19.86 10.09 5.09
C LEU A 220 19.28 11.40 5.65
N LEU A 221 17.96 11.56 5.53
CA LEU A 221 17.22 12.73 6.02
C LEU A 221 17.09 12.75 7.55
N HIS A 222 17.18 11.59 8.20
CA HIS A 222 17.16 11.47 9.66
C HIS A 222 18.57 11.48 10.30
N SER A 223 19.61 11.12 9.55
CA SER A 223 21.01 11.17 9.98
C SER A 223 21.67 12.50 9.60
N HIS A 224 21.29 13.60 10.23
CA HIS A 224 22.12 14.81 10.27
C HIS A 224 23.32 14.59 11.21
N THR A 225 24.21 13.65 10.86
CA THR A 225 25.45 13.37 11.58
C THR A 225 26.47 12.84 10.58
N GLU A 226 27.32 13.74 10.04
CA GLU A 226 28.61 13.56 9.33
C GLU A 226 28.77 12.50 8.20
N HIS A 227 27.93 11.47 8.10
CA HIS A 227 28.14 10.25 7.29
C HIS A 227 27.41 10.23 5.94
N GLY A 228 26.55 11.21 5.65
CA GLY A 228 25.75 11.24 4.41
C GLY A 228 26.57 11.36 3.12
N LYS A 229 27.76 11.95 3.19
CA LYS A 229 28.63 12.21 2.02
C LYS A 229 29.37 10.97 1.51
N THR A 230 29.66 10.01 2.39
CA THR A 230 30.44 8.82 2.03
C THR A 230 29.62 7.88 1.16
N THR A 231 28.32 7.74 1.47
CA THR A 231 27.42 6.78 0.81
C THR A 231 26.80 7.28 -0.51
N GLU A 232 26.63 8.59 -0.71
CA GLU A 232 26.19 9.17 -2.01
C GLU A 232 27.20 8.90 -3.13
N ARG A 233 28.49 9.05 -2.81
CA ARG A 233 29.61 8.84 -3.75
C ARG A 233 29.67 7.40 -4.29
N MET A 234 29.08 6.46 -3.56
CA MET A 234 29.10 5.03 -3.87
C MET A 234 27.96 4.58 -4.79
N MET A 235 26.77 5.17 -4.66
CA MET A 235 25.69 4.90 -5.62
C MET A 235 26.04 5.42 -7.01
N ASP A 236 26.72 6.56 -7.07
CA ASP A 236 27.24 7.14 -8.30
C ASP A 236 28.36 6.25 -8.89
N SER A 237 29.21 5.68 -8.02
CA SER A 237 30.27 4.73 -8.44
C SER A 237 29.72 3.37 -8.90
N LEU A 238 28.65 2.87 -8.29
CA LEU A 238 28.00 1.60 -8.66
C LEU A 238 27.25 1.70 -10.01
N GLU A 239 26.72 2.87 -10.35
CA GLU A 239 26.10 3.14 -11.66
C GLU A 239 27.15 3.38 -12.77
N GLN A 240 28.35 3.87 -12.44
CA GLN A 240 29.38 4.19 -13.45
C GLN A 240 30.46 3.12 -13.69
N ILE A 241 30.86 2.33 -12.69
CA ILE A 241 32.11 1.51 -12.76
C ILE A 241 31.86 0.00 -12.60
N GLY A 242 30.65 -0.42 -12.21
CA GLY A 242 30.33 -1.83 -11.98
C GLY A 242 30.81 -2.34 -10.61
N PRO A 243 30.50 -3.60 -10.26
CA PRO A 243 30.51 -4.11 -8.88
C PRO A 243 31.90 -4.23 -8.21
N ASP A 244 32.99 -3.93 -8.92
CA ASP A 244 34.36 -4.25 -8.52
C ASP A 244 35.11 -3.07 -7.84
N SER A 245 34.48 -1.90 -7.70
CA SER A 245 35.12 -0.68 -7.19
C SER A 245 34.61 -0.19 -5.83
N VAL A 246 33.92 -1.05 -5.08
CA VAL A 246 33.28 -0.70 -3.79
C VAL A 246 34.07 -1.31 -2.64
N SER A 247 34.48 -0.50 -1.65
CA SER A 247 35.19 -0.97 -0.46
C SER A 247 34.39 -2.04 0.31
N GLU A 248 35.04 -3.15 0.67
CA GLU A 248 34.39 -4.27 1.39
C GLU A 248 33.72 -3.82 2.71
N GLN A 249 34.32 -2.86 3.41
CA GLN A 249 33.78 -2.33 4.68
C GLN A 249 32.46 -1.57 4.48
N GLU A 250 32.31 -0.85 3.38
CA GLU A 250 31.10 -0.09 3.07
C GLU A 250 29.99 -1.01 2.51
N VAL A 251 30.37 -2.09 1.82
CA VAL A 251 29.45 -3.19 1.46
C VAL A 251 28.93 -3.88 2.72
N ASP A 252 29.78 -4.12 3.71
CA ASP A 252 29.42 -4.77 4.97
C ASP A 252 28.46 -3.93 5.83
N GLU A 253 28.64 -2.60 5.85
CA GLU A 253 27.70 -1.68 6.51
C GLU A 253 26.33 -1.66 5.82
N LEU A 254 26.30 -1.65 4.48
CA LEU A 254 25.08 -1.78 3.68
C LEU A 254 24.42 -3.16 3.89
N LEU A 255 25.23 -4.21 4.01
CA LEU A 255 24.78 -5.56 4.30
C LEU A 255 24.19 -5.67 5.71
N ALA A 256 24.77 -4.97 6.70
CA ALA A 256 24.25 -4.90 8.06
C ALA A 256 22.92 -4.14 8.13
N TRP A 257 22.81 -3.00 7.43
CA TRP A 257 21.57 -2.23 7.31
C TRP A 257 20.47 -3.01 6.57
N THR A 258 20.80 -3.71 5.49
CA THR A 258 19.86 -4.55 4.74
C THR A 258 19.43 -5.80 5.51
N LYS A 259 20.29 -6.36 6.37
CA LYS A 259 19.95 -7.47 7.26
C LYS A 259 19.02 -7.04 8.40
N ALA A 260 19.16 -5.81 8.90
CA ALA A 260 18.26 -5.27 9.94
C ALA A 260 16.83 -4.98 9.41
N LEU A 261 16.70 -4.67 8.11
CA LEU A 261 15.45 -4.32 7.44
C LEU A 261 14.99 -5.46 6.51
N ASN A 262 14.28 -6.43 7.05
CA ASN A 262 13.80 -7.60 6.31
C ASN A 262 12.64 -7.25 5.37
N PHE A 263 12.96 -6.88 4.11
CA PHE A 263 11.97 -6.58 3.07
C PHE A 263 10.94 -7.70 2.87
N ASP A 264 11.39 -8.96 2.93
CA ASP A 264 10.53 -10.11 2.66
C ASP A 264 9.49 -10.29 3.77
N GLU A 265 9.91 -10.11 5.03
CA GLU A 265 9.03 -10.08 6.19
C GLU A 265 8.05 -8.90 6.13
N TYR A 266 8.54 -7.69 5.88
CA TYR A 266 7.71 -6.50 5.70
C TYR A 266 6.61 -6.71 4.64
N ILE A 267 6.97 -7.21 3.46
CA ILE A 267 6.00 -7.50 2.40
C ILE A 267 5.03 -8.62 2.80
N SER A 268 5.48 -9.62 3.57
CA SER A 268 4.63 -10.71 4.03
C SER A 268 3.58 -10.22 5.03
N GLU A 269 3.98 -9.43 6.03
CA GLU A 269 3.06 -8.80 6.98
C GLU A 269 2.08 -7.90 6.24
N TRP A 270 2.59 -7.04 5.35
CA TRP A 270 1.78 -6.16 4.52
C TRP A 270 0.81 -6.92 3.60
N ARG A 271 1.08 -8.17 3.26
CA ARG A 271 0.15 -9.01 2.48
C ARG A 271 -0.95 -9.61 3.32
N ASN A 272 -0.67 -9.93 4.59
CA ASN A 272 -1.58 -10.58 5.52
C ASN A 272 -2.45 -9.60 6.32
N LEU A 273 -2.09 -8.32 6.34
CA LEU A 273 -2.92 -7.28 6.95
C LEU A 273 -4.30 -7.18 6.27
N GLY A 274 -5.34 -7.31 7.10
CA GLY A 274 -6.74 -7.15 6.72
C GLY A 274 -7.26 -8.24 5.78
N THR A 275 -6.75 -9.47 5.91
CA THR A 275 -7.22 -10.61 5.12
C THR A 275 -8.18 -11.50 5.91
N SER A 276 -9.24 -11.99 5.26
CA SER A 276 -10.12 -13.03 5.79
C SER A 276 -9.38 -14.36 5.96
N LYS A 277 -10.00 -15.34 6.65
CA LYS A 277 -9.52 -16.73 6.61
C LYS A 277 -9.53 -17.21 5.14
N CYS A 278 -8.63 -18.12 4.81
CA CYS A 278 -8.67 -18.80 3.52
C CYS A 278 -9.53 -20.06 3.66
N CYS A 279 -10.46 -20.29 2.74
CA CYS A 279 -11.42 -21.40 2.78
C CYS A 279 -10.82 -22.77 2.42
N ILE A 280 -9.50 -22.97 2.58
CA ILE A 280 -8.89 -24.30 2.35
C ILE A 280 -9.50 -25.25 3.39
N VAL A 281 -10.27 -26.21 2.90
CA VAL A 281 -10.75 -27.34 3.67
C VAL A 281 -9.51 -28.12 4.09
N ASN A 282 -9.19 -28.07 5.39
CA ASN A 282 -8.25 -29.02 5.95
C ASN A 282 -8.88 -30.40 5.74
N SER A 283 -8.34 -31.16 4.78
CA SER A 283 -8.57 -32.60 4.68
C SER A 283 -7.78 -33.29 5.78
#